data_AF-A0A557SMB7-F1
#
_entry.id   AF-A0A557SMB7-F1
#
_cell.length_a   1.000
_cell.length_b   1.000
_cell.length_c   1.000
_cell.angle_alpha   90.00
_cell.angle_beta   90.00
_cell.angle_gamma   90.00
#
_symmetry.space_group_name_H-M   'P 1'
#
loop_
_entity.id
_entity.type
_entity.pdbx_description
1 polymer ?
#
loop_
_entity_poly.entity_id
_entity_poly.type
_entity_poly.pdbx_seq_one_letter_code
_entity_poly.pdbx_strand_id
1 'polypeptide(L)'
;MKQMKPVLPAFAPNPNAQHPIPSKTNTPKKWTFSFRFWKQIEYFGLDKTDSAWMVSVLEKLQVLSQENIESVLCSPEKKKYWRYHNIDWGQKNIPVQRADLDWITDTYRDNPEDYPFVQFQISKSLGRVIGFWDDKDTFNIVLLDPYHNMQPSKAYSYNVDPCGPLSCDYTTLLAAIDSLAESDCERKSCEIRYSYLDINSRSKQLESFGVYIVKMSDENRDLYADLKEKGHVKNIHDVLMVGIDGLIEGL
;
A
#
# COMPACT_ATOMS: atom_id res chain seq x y z
N MET A 1 -18.86 -46.93 -2.54
CA MET A 1 -18.33 -46.16 -1.39
C MET A 1 -18.94 -44.77 -1.44
N LYS A 2 -19.75 -44.37 -0.44
CA LYS A 2 -20.33 -43.02 -0.37
C LYS A 2 -19.29 -42.05 0.16
N GLN A 3 -18.91 -41.04 -0.62
CA GLN A 3 -18.11 -39.91 -0.14
C GLN A 3 -18.92 -39.12 0.91
N MET A 4 -18.44 -39.12 2.15
CA MET A 4 -18.90 -38.18 3.17
C MET A 4 -18.31 -36.81 2.85
N LYS A 5 -19.15 -35.84 2.49
CA LYS A 5 -18.75 -34.43 2.50
C LYS A 5 -18.74 -33.95 3.96
N PRO A 6 -17.69 -33.22 4.41
CA PRO A 6 -17.69 -32.63 5.73
C PRO A 6 -18.76 -31.54 5.80
N VAL A 7 -19.65 -31.65 6.78
CA VAL A 7 -20.60 -30.60 7.12
C VAL A 7 -19.84 -29.60 7.99
N LEU A 8 -19.45 -28.46 7.41
CA LEU A 8 -19.04 -27.32 8.23
C LEU A 8 -20.28 -26.87 9.02
N PRO A 9 -20.20 -26.77 10.36
CA PRO A 9 -21.30 -26.20 11.13
C PRO A 9 -21.52 -24.77 10.65
N ALA A 10 -22.77 -24.44 10.32
CA ALA A 10 -23.15 -23.09 9.98
C ALA A 10 -22.70 -22.15 11.12
N PHE A 11 -21.75 -21.25 10.83
CA PHE A 11 -21.44 -20.15 11.72
C PHE A 11 -22.66 -19.25 11.78
N ALA A 12 -23.56 -19.53 12.73
CA ALA A 12 -24.54 -18.56 13.15
C ALA A 12 -23.77 -17.46 13.91
N PRO A 13 -23.76 -16.20 13.44
CA PRO A 13 -23.18 -15.12 14.22
C PRO A 13 -23.93 -15.05 15.55
N ASN A 14 -23.22 -15.22 16.67
CA ASN A 14 -23.81 -15.11 18.00
C ASN A 14 -24.28 -13.66 18.18
N PRO A 15 -25.59 -13.39 18.28
CA PRO A 15 -26.11 -12.04 18.45
C PRO A 15 -25.72 -11.42 19.80
N ASN A 16 -25.18 -12.23 20.72
CA ASN A 16 -24.63 -11.82 22.00
C ASN A 16 -23.09 -11.84 22.02
N ALA A 17 -22.41 -11.85 20.87
CA ALA A 17 -20.97 -11.60 20.83
C ALA A 17 -20.71 -10.16 21.31
N GLN A 18 -20.46 -10.01 22.61
CA GLN A 18 -19.98 -8.75 23.16
C GLN A 18 -18.66 -8.43 22.44
N HIS A 19 -18.63 -7.31 21.72
CA HIS A 19 -17.37 -6.74 21.27
C HIS A 19 -16.43 -6.70 22.49
N PRO A 20 -15.16 -7.12 22.37
CA PRO A 20 -14.25 -7.07 23.49
C PRO A 20 -14.22 -5.62 24.01
N ILE A 21 -14.86 -5.40 25.16
CA ILE A 21 -14.82 -4.12 25.86
C ILE A 21 -13.38 -4.01 26.35
N PRO A 22 -12.61 -3.00 25.92
CA PRO A 22 -11.25 -2.83 26.41
C PRO A 22 -11.29 -2.70 27.93
N SER A 23 -10.84 -3.74 28.63
CA SER A 23 -10.69 -3.66 30.07
C SER A 23 -9.65 -2.58 30.37
N LYS A 24 -9.97 -1.65 31.28
CA LYS A 24 -8.98 -0.72 31.86
C LYS A 24 -8.01 -1.53 32.72
N THR A 25 -7.12 -2.26 32.08
CA THR A 25 -5.98 -2.91 32.71
C THR A 25 -4.78 -2.01 32.46
N ASN A 26 -3.91 -1.83 33.47
CA ASN A 26 -2.56 -1.27 33.35
C ASN A 26 -1.67 -2.23 32.53
N THR A 27 -2.15 -2.69 31.39
CA THR A 27 -1.36 -3.47 30.46
C THR A 27 -0.41 -2.52 29.76
N PRO A 28 0.90 -2.83 29.72
CA PRO A 28 1.85 -2.04 28.97
C PRO A 28 1.37 -1.90 27.54
N LYS A 29 1.25 -0.65 27.05
CA LYS A 29 0.79 -0.41 25.68
C LYS A 29 1.78 -1.04 24.70
N LYS A 30 1.24 -1.86 23.80
CA LYS A 30 1.99 -2.44 22.68
C LYS A 30 2.14 -1.43 21.57
N TRP A 31 3.22 -1.57 20.80
CA TRP A 31 3.44 -0.72 19.64
C TRP A 31 2.33 -0.94 18.60
N THR A 32 1.56 0.10 18.33
CA THR A 32 0.49 0.07 17.31
C THR A 32 0.92 0.91 16.11
N PHE A 33 0.61 0.43 14.90
CA PHE A 33 0.98 1.10 13.65
C PHE A 33 -0.26 1.56 12.88
N SER A 34 -0.16 2.72 12.23
CA SER A 34 -1.17 3.26 11.33
C SER A 34 -0.53 3.69 10.02
N PHE A 35 -1.24 3.47 8.92
CA PHE A 35 -0.84 3.87 7.57
C PHE A 35 -1.64 5.08 7.06
N ARG A 36 -2.44 5.74 7.90
CA ARG A 36 -3.32 6.86 7.46
C ARG A 36 -2.58 8.04 6.82
N PHE A 37 -1.30 8.21 7.14
CA PHE A 37 -0.42 9.26 6.60
C PHE A 37 0.67 8.69 5.68
N TRP A 38 0.56 7.42 5.30
CA TRP A 38 1.55 6.81 4.41
C TRP A 38 1.33 7.28 2.97
N LYS A 39 2.41 7.70 2.31
CA LYS A 39 2.43 8.09 0.91
C LYS A 39 3.75 7.68 0.27
N GLN A 40 3.73 7.32 -1.01
CA GLN A 40 4.95 7.18 -1.81
C GLN A 40 5.26 8.51 -2.50
N ILE A 41 6.51 8.93 -2.46
CA ILE A 41 7.03 10.12 -3.14
C ILE A 41 8.35 9.78 -3.85
N GLU A 42 8.89 10.71 -4.63
CA GLU A 42 10.25 10.58 -5.17
C GLU A 42 11.26 10.32 -4.03
N TYR A 43 12.19 9.40 -4.26
CA TYR A 43 13.18 8.88 -3.30
C TYR A 43 12.62 8.04 -2.13
N PHE A 44 11.30 7.87 -2.02
CA PHE A 44 10.64 7.09 -0.96
C PHE A 44 9.51 6.21 -1.52
N GLY A 45 9.74 5.68 -2.72
CA GLY A 45 8.82 4.76 -3.38
C GLY A 45 9.36 3.35 -3.48
N LEU A 46 8.50 2.44 -3.93
CA LEU A 46 8.71 1.00 -3.94
C LEU A 46 8.94 0.41 -5.35
N ASP A 47 9.06 1.25 -6.38
CA ASP A 47 9.19 0.85 -7.80
C ASP A 47 10.35 -0.11 -8.09
N LYS A 48 11.39 -0.07 -7.27
CA LYS A 48 12.60 -0.90 -7.38
C LYS A 48 12.74 -1.94 -6.27
N THR A 49 11.68 -2.14 -5.48
CA THR A 49 11.65 -3.15 -4.42
C THR A 49 10.92 -4.41 -4.88
N ASP A 50 11.34 -5.57 -4.38
CA ASP A 50 10.67 -6.84 -4.62
C ASP A 50 9.69 -7.19 -3.49
N SER A 51 8.95 -8.30 -3.67
CA SER A 51 8.03 -8.79 -2.64
C SER A 51 8.75 -9.20 -1.34
N ALA A 52 10.00 -9.66 -1.43
CA ALA A 52 10.79 -10.05 -0.27
C ALA A 52 11.12 -8.86 0.64
N TRP A 53 11.38 -7.69 0.05
CA TRP A 53 11.55 -6.44 0.80
C TRP A 53 10.27 -6.10 1.58
N MET A 54 9.10 -6.18 0.96
CA MET A 54 7.83 -5.91 1.63
C MET A 54 7.55 -6.89 2.78
N VAL A 55 7.84 -8.18 2.58
CA VAL A 55 7.76 -9.19 3.65
C VAL A 55 8.65 -8.79 4.82
N SER A 56 9.87 -8.33 4.57
CA SER A 56 10.80 -7.88 5.62
C SER A 56 10.25 -6.69 6.42
N VAL A 57 9.50 -5.78 5.79
CA VAL A 57 8.80 -4.69 6.49
C VAL A 57 7.72 -5.26 7.41
N LEU A 58 6.87 -6.16 6.89
CA LEU A 58 5.78 -6.75 7.66
C LEU A 58 6.29 -7.54 8.87
N GLU A 59 7.35 -8.34 8.69
CA GLU A 59 8.03 -9.05 9.77
C GLU A 59 8.60 -8.08 10.81
N LYS A 60 9.21 -6.98 10.36
CA LYS A 60 9.72 -5.95 11.28
C LYS A 60 8.60 -5.33 12.11
N LEU A 61 7.50 -4.95 11.46
CA LEU A 61 6.32 -4.38 12.14
C LEU A 61 5.71 -5.38 13.11
N GLN A 62 5.64 -6.66 12.74
CA GLN A 62 5.18 -7.72 13.64
C GLN A 62 6.07 -7.83 14.88
N VAL A 63 7.40 -7.86 14.72
CA VAL A 63 8.35 -7.90 15.85
C VAL A 63 8.15 -6.70 16.77
N LEU A 64 8.07 -5.49 16.20
CA LEU A 64 7.89 -4.27 16.99
C LEU A 64 6.51 -4.22 17.67
N SER A 65 5.46 -4.76 17.05
CA SER A 65 4.11 -4.80 17.66
C SER A 65 4.02 -5.66 18.91
N GLN A 66 4.98 -6.59 19.10
CA GLN A 66 5.06 -7.42 20.30
C GLN A 66 5.76 -6.69 21.46
N GLU A 67 6.42 -5.57 21.19
CA GLU A 67 7.16 -4.79 22.18
C GLU A 67 6.26 -3.81 22.93
N ASN A 68 6.61 -3.57 24.20
CA ASN A 68 5.95 -2.54 25.01
C ASN A 68 6.58 -1.18 24.68
N ILE A 69 5.78 -0.16 24.37
CA ILE A 69 6.25 1.17 23.93
C ILE A 69 7.29 1.74 24.89
N GLU A 70 6.96 1.78 26.19
CA GLU A 70 7.88 2.29 27.23
C GLU A 70 9.21 1.54 27.26
N SER A 71 9.19 0.21 27.09
CA SER A 71 10.42 -0.59 27.10
C SER A 71 11.35 -0.25 25.94
N VAL A 72 10.80 0.22 24.83
CA VAL A 72 11.56 0.68 23.66
C VAL A 72 12.05 2.09 23.88
N LEU A 73 11.12 3.00 24.21
CA LEU A 73 11.39 4.43 24.27
C LEU A 73 12.28 4.80 25.48
N CYS A 74 12.31 3.98 26.53
CA CYS A 74 13.16 4.21 27.69
C CYS A 74 14.44 3.35 27.69
N SER A 75 14.64 2.46 26.71
CA SER A 75 15.86 1.63 26.61
C SER A 75 16.83 2.18 25.55
N PRO A 76 17.97 2.77 25.96
CA PRO A 76 19.00 3.23 25.02
C PRO A 76 19.54 2.09 24.15
N GLU A 77 19.63 0.88 24.71
CA GLU A 77 20.12 -0.31 24.00
C GLU A 77 19.18 -0.73 22.87
N LYS A 78 17.86 -0.82 23.15
CA LYS A 78 16.86 -1.15 22.12
C LYS A 78 16.80 -0.06 21.05
N LYS A 79 16.83 1.22 21.45
CA LYS A 79 16.89 2.33 20.49
C LYS A 79 18.09 2.21 19.56
N LYS A 80 19.28 1.94 20.12
CA LYS A 80 20.50 1.74 19.33
C LYS A 80 20.39 0.52 18.41
N TYR A 81 19.85 -0.60 18.91
CA TYR A 81 19.70 -1.84 18.16
C TYR A 81 18.78 -1.68 16.94
N TRP A 82 17.65 -0.97 17.09
CA TRP A 82 16.74 -0.71 15.98
C TRP A 82 17.02 0.57 15.21
N ARG A 83 18.10 1.29 15.55
CA ARG A 83 18.38 2.63 15.02
C ARG A 83 17.15 3.54 15.13
N TYR A 84 16.44 3.44 16.25
CA TYR A 84 15.31 4.29 16.56
C TYR A 84 15.82 5.65 17.03
N HIS A 85 15.65 6.69 16.21
CA HIS A 85 16.05 8.05 16.54
C HIS A 85 15.29 9.09 15.70
N ASN A 86 15.33 10.34 16.17
CA ASN A 86 14.76 11.48 15.44
C ASN A 86 15.49 11.67 14.11
N ILE A 87 14.76 12.13 13.10
CA ILE A 87 15.35 12.59 11.84
C ILE A 87 16.19 13.85 12.11
N ASP A 88 17.43 13.85 11.65
CA ASP A 88 18.25 15.05 11.58
C ASP A 88 17.95 15.78 10.27
N TRP A 89 17.01 16.72 10.32
CA TRP A 89 16.60 17.51 9.16
C TRP A 89 17.71 18.41 8.60
N GLY A 90 18.77 18.65 9.37
CA GLY A 90 19.96 19.38 8.93
C GLY A 90 21.00 18.51 8.23
N GLN A 91 20.74 17.20 8.09
CA GLN A 91 21.69 16.27 7.50
C GLN A 91 21.95 16.57 6.02
N LYS A 92 23.22 16.43 5.63
CA LYS A 92 23.66 16.65 4.25
C LYS A 92 22.90 15.73 3.27
N ASN A 93 22.41 16.33 2.18
CA ASN A 93 21.72 15.67 1.07
C ASN A 93 20.42 14.96 1.45
N ILE A 94 19.74 15.39 2.51
CA ILE A 94 18.38 14.92 2.77
C ILE A 94 17.43 15.35 1.63
N PRO A 95 16.73 14.42 0.96
CA PRO A 95 15.95 14.74 -0.25
C PRO A 95 14.56 15.31 0.03
N VAL A 96 14.11 15.29 1.28
CA VAL A 96 12.79 15.77 1.69
C VAL A 96 12.89 16.50 3.03
N GLN A 97 12.20 17.62 3.15
CA GLN A 97 12.08 18.37 4.39
C GLN A 97 10.74 18.13 5.05
N ARG A 98 10.65 18.44 6.34
CA ARG A 98 9.42 18.30 7.12
C ARG A 98 8.24 19.07 6.52
N ALA A 99 8.51 20.25 5.95
CA ALA A 99 7.51 21.09 5.29
C ALA A 99 6.97 20.48 3.99
N ASP A 100 7.73 19.61 3.33
CA ASP A 100 7.33 18.95 2.08
C ASP A 100 6.30 17.82 2.32
N LEU A 101 6.07 17.45 3.59
CA LEU A 101 5.11 16.43 3.98
C LEU A 101 3.71 17.02 4.16
N ASP A 102 3.21 17.69 3.11
CA ASP A 102 2.01 18.54 3.13
C ASP A 102 0.68 17.81 3.41
N TRP A 103 0.64 16.50 3.17
CA TRP A 103 -0.51 15.64 3.45
C TRP A 103 -0.68 15.30 4.94
N ILE A 104 0.32 15.64 5.77
CA ILE A 104 0.25 15.50 7.22
C ILE A 104 -0.34 16.79 7.78
N THR A 105 -1.34 16.65 8.64
CA THR A 105 -2.02 17.80 9.25
C THR A 105 -1.03 18.67 10.02
N ASP A 106 -1.18 19.99 9.90
CA ASP A 106 -0.36 21.03 10.54
C ASP A 106 -0.15 20.77 12.05
N THR A 107 -1.15 20.22 12.74
CA THR A 107 -1.05 19.79 14.14
C THR A 107 0.15 18.87 14.42
N TYR A 108 0.43 17.92 13.52
CA TYR A 108 1.59 17.03 13.67
C TYR A 108 2.79 17.57 12.91
N ARG A 109 2.59 18.13 11.72
CA ARG A 109 3.68 18.60 10.87
C ARG A 109 4.40 19.81 11.45
N ASP A 110 3.72 20.76 12.08
CA ASP A 110 4.33 22.04 12.44
C ASP A 110 4.75 22.11 13.93
N ASN A 111 4.57 21.02 14.68
CA ASN A 111 4.94 20.90 16.10
C ASN A 111 6.03 19.83 16.33
N PRO A 112 7.31 20.12 16.04
CA PRO A 112 8.40 19.15 16.11
C PRO A 112 8.79 18.70 17.53
N GLU A 113 8.49 19.53 18.55
CA GLU A 113 8.77 19.21 19.96
C GLU A 113 7.83 18.11 20.48
N ASP A 114 6.54 18.22 20.17
CA ASP A 114 5.51 17.27 20.61
C ASP A 114 5.45 16.04 19.70
N TYR A 115 5.65 16.24 18.40
CA TYR A 115 5.53 15.21 17.36
C TYR A 115 6.81 15.13 16.53
N PRO A 116 7.93 14.68 17.12
CA PRO A 116 9.17 14.47 16.39
C PRO A 116 8.99 13.33 15.39
N PHE A 117 9.49 13.54 14.18
CA PHE A 117 9.58 12.47 13.19
C PHE A 117 10.82 11.65 13.50
N VAL A 118 10.65 10.35 13.48
CA VAL A 118 11.65 9.37 13.84
C VAL A 118 11.77 8.34 12.73
N GLN A 119 12.90 7.66 12.69
CA GLN A 119 13.10 6.48 11.86
C GLN A 119 13.44 5.28 12.71
N PHE A 120 13.16 4.08 12.19
CA PHE A 120 13.79 2.85 12.64
C PHE A 120 14.20 2.00 11.44
N GLN A 121 15.24 1.19 11.59
CA GLN A 121 15.72 0.32 10.53
C GLN A 121 14.85 -0.95 10.42
N ILE A 122 14.60 -1.40 9.19
CA ILE A 122 14.06 -2.74 8.93
C ILE A 122 15.17 -3.75 9.22
N SER A 123 16.30 -3.56 8.56
CA SER A 123 17.58 -4.21 8.84
C SER A 123 18.73 -3.26 8.49
N LYS A 124 19.98 -3.71 8.62
CA LYS A 124 21.15 -2.91 8.21
C LYS A 124 21.18 -2.59 6.70
N SER A 125 20.53 -3.40 5.87
CA SER A 125 20.60 -3.31 4.40
C SER A 125 19.25 -3.14 3.73
N LEU A 126 18.14 -3.25 4.46
CA LEU A 126 16.78 -3.22 3.91
C LEU A 126 16.08 -1.89 4.14
N GLY A 127 16.83 -0.81 4.34
CA GLY A 127 16.22 0.49 4.50
C GLY A 127 15.62 0.76 5.88
N ARG A 128 14.70 1.72 5.91
CA ARG A 128 14.12 2.31 7.12
C ARG A 128 12.63 2.59 6.93
N VAL A 129 11.96 2.77 8.06
CA VAL A 129 10.59 3.29 8.12
C VAL A 129 10.62 4.62 8.84
N ILE A 130 9.95 5.62 8.28
CA ILE A 130 9.82 6.96 8.86
C ILE A 130 8.39 7.16 9.34
N GLY A 131 8.25 7.72 10.54
CA GLY A 131 6.95 8.02 11.11
C GLY A 131 7.02 8.92 12.33
N PHE A 132 5.88 9.06 13.02
CA PHE A 132 5.76 9.82 14.26
C PHE A 132 4.70 9.18 15.16
N TRP A 133 4.75 9.46 16.46
CA TRP A 133 3.72 9.06 17.42
C TRP A 133 2.63 10.13 17.49
N ASP A 134 1.36 9.73 17.51
CA ASP A 134 0.25 10.64 17.76
C ASP A 134 -0.14 10.71 19.25
N ASP A 135 -1.16 11.51 19.55
CA ASP A 135 -1.76 11.71 20.87
C ASP A 135 -2.32 10.42 21.50
N LYS A 136 -2.47 9.34 20.72
CA LYS A 136 -3.04 8.06 21.15
C LYS A 136 -1.99 6.96 21.30
N ASP A 137 -0.71 7.31 21.28
CA ASP A 137 0.41 6.37 21.27
C ASP A 137 0.33 5.40 20.06
N THR A 138 -0.17 5.88 18.91
CA THR A 138 -0.12 5.14 17.65
C THR A 138 1.01 5.68 16.79
N PHE A 139 1.87 4.79 16.31
CA PHE A 139 2.94 5.14 15.39
C PHE A 139 2.38 5.23 13.97
N ASN A 140 2.37 6.43 13.43
CA ASN A 140 1.92 6.71 12.08
C ASN A 140 3.10 6.59 11.13
N ILE A 141 3.06 5.58 10.26
CA ILE A 141 4.03 5.40 9.17
C ILE A 141 3.72 6.44 8.09
N VAL A 142 4.75 7.17 7.69
CA VAL A 142 4.65 8.25 6.70
C VAL A 142 5.36 7.86 5.42
N LEU A 143 6.64 7.47 5.51
CA LEU A 143 7.46 7.09 4.36
C LEU A 143 8.13 5.75 4.60
N LEU A 144 8.31 5.03 3.49
CA LEU A 144 9.14 3.84 3.42
C LEU A 144 10.41 4.20 2.66
N ASP A 145 11.56 3.89 3.25
CA ASP A 145 12.87 4.29 2.74
C ASP A 145 13.73 3.05 2.48
N PRO A 146 13.50 2.33 1.36
CA PRO A 146 14.23 1.10 1.05
C PRO A 146 15.74 1.34 0.85
N TYR A 147 16.16 2.54 0.47
CA TYR A 147 17.54 2.86 0.08
C TYR A 147 18.29 3.77 1.06
N HIS A 148 17.76 4.00 2.26
CA HIS A 148 18.41 4.84 3.29
C HIS A 148 18.56 6.32 2.91
N ASN A 149 17.68 6.82 2.03
CA ASN A 149 17.63 8.16 1.48
C ASN A 149 17.29 9.25 2.51
N MET A 150 16.54 8.96 3.57
CA MET A 150 16.15 9.99 4.56
C MET A 150 17.36 10.55 5.30
N GLN A 151 18.36 9.70 5.56
CA GLN A 151 19.59 10.12 6.23
C GLN A 151 20.79 9.43 5.57
N PRO A 152 21.24 9.96 4.41
CA PRO A 152 22.37 9.42 3.64
C PRO A 152 23.65 9.50 4.46
N SER A 153 24.41 8.41 4.52
CA SER A 153 25.60 8.37 5.37
C SER A 153 26.89 8.60 4.58
N LYS A 154 27.94 9.03 5.30
CA LYS A 154 29.29 9.17 4.75
C LYS A 154 29.82 7.87 4.13
N ALA A 155 29.43 6.71 4.66
CA ALA A 155 29.85 5.41 4.13
C ALA A 155 29.36 5.17 2.70
N TYR A 156 28.27 5.84 2.29
CA TYR A 156 27.70 5.81 0.95
C TYR A 156 27.85 7.17 0.24
N SER A 157 28.86 7.96 0.63
CA SER A 157 29.16 9.28 0.04
C SER A 157 28.02 10.30 0.08
N TYR A 158 27.05 10.11 0.99
CA TYR A 158 25.81 10.90 1.04
C TYR A 158 24.99 10.81 -0.27
N ASN A 159 25.03 9.67 -0.95
CA ASN A 159 24.23 9.42 -2.14
C ASN A 159 22.76 9.23 -1.75
N VAL A 160 21.88 9.71 -2.63
CA VAL A 160 20.44 9.43 -2.62
C VAL A 160 20.16 8.54 -3.81
N ASP A 161 19.65 7.34 -3.57
CA ASP A 161 19.36 6.39 -4.63
C ASP A 161 17.96 6.66 -5.20
N PRO A 162 17.81 6.74 -6.53
CA PRO A 162 16.53 7.04 -7.14
C PRO A 162 15.57 5.86 -6.97
N CYS A 163 14.42 6.11 -6.34
CA CYS A 163 13.23 5.27 -6.39
C CYS A 163 11.99 6.16 -6.45
N GLY A 164 10.91 5.63 -7.00
CA GLY A 164 9.66 6.35 -7.22
C GLY A 164 8.44 5.53 -6.83
N PRO A 165 7.25 6.14 -6.79
CA PRO A 165 6.03 5.42 -6.45
C PRO A 165 5.85 4.17 -7.31
N LEU A 166 5.69 3.00 -6.68
CA LEU A 166 5.31 1.78 -7.37
C LEU A 166 3.87 1.96 -7.86
N SER A 167 3.71 2.10 -9.17
CA SER A 167 2.42 2.22 -9.82
C SER A 167 1.80 0.82 -9.96
N CYS A 168 0.69 0.55 -9.27
CA CYS A 168 -0.17 -0.59 -9.61
C CYS A 168 -0.76 -0.33 -11.00
N ASP A 169 -0.84 -1.32 -11.90
CA ASP A 169 -1.36 -1.14 -13.27
C ASP A 169 -2.70 -0.39 -13.33
N TYR A 170 -3.55 -0.59 -12.32
CA TYR A 170 -4.80 0.16 -12.13
C TYR A 170 -4.57 1.64 -11.83
N THR A 171 -3.63 1.96 -10.95
CA THR A 171 -3.23 3.33 -10.62
C THR A 171 -2.45 3.98 -11.77
N THR A 172 -1.63 3.23 -12.52
CA THR A 172 -0.98 3.68 -13.75
C THR A 172 -2.02 4.06 -14.79
N LEU A 173 -3.06 3.24 -14.94
CA LEU A 173 -4.18 3.50 -15.84
C LEU A 173 -4.99 4.72 -15.40
N LEU A 174 -5.34 4.82 -14.11
CA LEU A 174 -6.04 5.98 -13.56
C LEU A 174 -5.21 7.27 -13.67
N ALA A 175 -3.92 7.23 -13.35
CA ALA A 175 -3.02 8.38 -13.46
C ALA A 175 -2.77 8.79 -14.91
N ALA A 176 -2.73 7.84 -15.85
CA ALA A 176 -2.67 8.15 -17.28
C ALA A 176 -3.97 8.83 -17.76
N ILE A 177 -5.12 8.41 -17.23
CA ILE A 177 -6.43 9.02 -17.49
C ILE A 177 -6.48 10.44 -16.90
N ASP A 178 -6.04 10.62 -15.65
CA ASP A 178 -6.04 11.92 -14.95
C ASP A 178 -5.03 12.91 -15.56
N SER A 179 -3.83 12.44 -15.92
CA SER A 179 -2.80 13.25 -16.59
C SER A 179 -3.25 13.76 -17.97
N LEU A 180 -4.05 12.97 -18.69
CA LEU A 180 -4.68 13.41 -19.94
C LEU A 180 -5.78 14.44 -19.70
N ALA A 181 -6.51 14.34 -18.58
CA ALA A 181 -7.56 15.28 -18.19
C ALA A 181 -7.01 16.66 -17.77
N GLU A 182 -5.82 16.69 -17.15
CA GLU A 182 -5.15 17.91 -16.69
C GLU A 182 -4.32 18.60 -17.79
N SER A 183 -4.09 17.94 -18.92
CA SER A 183 -3.37 18.55 -20.03
C SER A 183 -4.20 19.64 -20.71
N ASP A 184 -3.77 20.90 -20.58
CA ASP A 184 -4.37 22.03 -21.27
C ASP A 184 -4.08 21.93 -22.78
N CYS A 185 -5.00 21.33 -23.52
CA CYS A 185 -4.89 21.33 -24.97
C CYS A 185 -5.23 22.73 -25.49
N GLU A 186 -4.19 23.50 -25.85
CA GLU A 186 -4.29 24.88 -26.37
C GLU A 186 -5.09 25.00 -27.68
N ARG A 187 -5.46 23.89 -28.32
CA ARG A 187 -6.30 23.88 -29.52
C ARG A 187 -7.78 23.95 -29.16
N LYS A 188 -8.44 25.03 -29.57
CA LYS A 188 -9.90 25.28 -29.45
C LYS A 188 -10.82 24.18 -30.05
N SER A 189 -10.27 23.16 -30.69
CA SER A 189 -10.98 22.04 -31.32
C SER A 189 -10.34 20.69 -30.99
N CYS A 190 -9.94 20.49 -29.74
CA CYS A 190 -9.37 19.21 -29.32
C CYS A 190 -10.45 18.12 -29.27
N GLU A 191 -10.52 17.28 -30.31
CA GLU A 191 -11.41 16.12 -30.37
C GLU A 191 -11.20 15.14 -29.20
N ILE A 192 -10.02 15.15 -28.58
CA ILE A 192 -9.68 14.35 -27.39
C ILE A 192 -10.49 14.82 -26.17
N ARG A 193 -10.70 16.15 -25.99
CA ARG A 193 -11.51 16.71 -24.90
C ARG A 193 -12.99 16.32 -25.02
N TYR A 194 -13.52 16.28 -26.24
CA TYR A 194 -14.90 15.86 -26.51
C TYR A 194 -15.09 14.35 -26.39
N SER A 195 -14.09 13.56 -26.78
CA SER A 195 -14.11 12.10 -26.62
C SER A 195 -14.03 11.66 -25.16
N TYR A 196 -13.45 12.49 -24.28
CA TYR A 196 -13.23 12.20 -22.86
C TYR A 196 -14.47 12.40 -21.98
N LEU A 197 -15.23 13.48 -22.19
CA LEU A 197 -16.52 13.71 -21.51
C LEU A 197 -17.55 12.60 -21.82
N ASP A 198 -17.32 11.81 -22.87
CA ASP A 198 -18.20 10.75 -23.36
C ASP A 198 -17.85 9.33 -22.82
N ILE A 199 -16.75 9.16 -22.06
CA ILE A 199 -16.30 7.83 -21.61
C ILE A 199 -17.23 7.22 -20.54
N ASN A 200 -17.77 8.04 -19.63
CA ASN A 200 -18.71 7.57 -18.62
C ASN A 200 -20.12 7.28 -19.21
N SER A 201 -20.45 7.86 -20.36
CA SER A 201 -21.68 7.60 -21.13
C SER A 201 -21.58 6.40 -22.09
N ARG A 202 -20.39 5.79 -22.24
CA ARG A 202 -20.09 4.86 -23.34
C ARG A 202 -20.13 3.37 -23.05
N SER A 203 -20.49 2.91 -21.84
CA SER A 203 -20.64 1.46 -21.57
C SER A 203 -21.57 0.78 -22.59
N LYS A 204 -22.70 1.41 -22.92
CA LYS A 204 -23.65 0.95 -23.95
C LYS A 204 -23.13 1.01 -25.39
N GLN A 205 -22.18 1.91 -25.68
CA GLN A 205 -21.62 2.06 -27.02
C GLN A 205 -20.45 1.08 -27.25
N LEU A 206 -19.67 0.79 -26.21
CA LEU A 206 -18.66 -0.28 -26.24
C LEU A 206 -19.31 -1.64 -26.49
N GLU A 207 -20.47 -1.91 -25.90
CA GLU A 207 -21.30 -3.09 -26.20
C GLU A 207 -21.70 -3.14 -27.69
N SER A 208 -22.03 -1.99 -28.32
CA SER A 208 -22.39 -1.94 -29.75
C SER A 208 -21.21 -2.22 -30.70
N PHE A 209 -19.98 -2.16 -30.20
CA PHE A 209 -18.75 -2.54 -30.92
C PHE A 209 -18.18 -3.89 -30.44
N GLY A 210 -18.91 -4.64 -29.61
CA GLY A 210 -18.49 -5.95 -29.11
C GLY A 210 -17.38 -5.92 -28.05
N VAL A 211 -17.17 -4.78 -27.39
CA VAL A 211 -16.16 -4.60 -26.35
C VAL A 211 -16.81 -4.62 -24.98
N TYR A 212 -16.40 -5.59 -24.15
CA TYR A 212 -16.93 -5.80 -22.80
C TYR A 212 -15.81 -5.67 -21.76
N ILE A 213 -16.04 -4.84 -20.75
CA ILE A 213 -15.15 -4.70 -19.60
C ILE A 213 -15.67 -5.62 -18.50
N VAL A 214 -14.88 -6.62 -18.11
CA VAL A 214 -15.30 -7.63 -17.13
C VAL A 214 -14.46 -7.51 -15.87
N LYS A 215 -15.14 -7.45 -14.72
CA LYS A 215 -14.49 -7.55 -13.40
C LYS A 215 -14.46 -9.02 -12.98
N MET A 216 -13.28 -9.53 -12.62
CA MET A 216 -13.08 -10.87 -12.08
C MET A 216 -12.71 -10.80 -10.60
N SER A 217 -13.18 -11.77 -9.80
CA SER A 217 -12.64 -12.00 -8.46
C SER A 217 -11.24 -12.60 -8.55
N ASP A 218 -10.46 -12.50 -7.47
CA ASP A 218 -9.12 -13.09 -7.41
C ASP A 218 -9.17 -14.61 -7.68
N GLU A 219 -10.13 -15.33 -7.09
CA GLU A 219 -10.33 -16.77 -7.31
C GLU A 219 -10.56 -17.12 -8.79
N ASN A 220 -11.38 -16.33 -9.51
CA ASN A 220 -11.66 -16.58 -10.92
C ASN A 220 -10.46 -16.19 -11.82
N ARG A 221 -9.66 -15.19 -11.40
CA ARG A 221 -8.42 -14.82 -12.10
C ARG A 221 -7.38 -15.94 -11.98
N ASP A 222 -7.23 -16.51 -10.79
CA ASP A 222 -6.27 -17.58 -10.54
C ASP A 222 -6.68 -18.86 -11.27
N LEU A 223 -7.98 -19.17 -11.32
CA LEU A 223 -8.52 -20.26 -12.14
C LEU A 223 -8.24 -20.06 -13.64
N TYR A 224 -8.41 -18.85 -14.16
CA TYR A 224 -8.07 -18.54 -15.56
C TYR A 224 -6.57 -18.73 -15.83
N ALA A 225 -5.69 -18.28 -14.91
CA ALA A 225 -4.25 -18.45 -15.06
C ALA A 225 -3.85 -19.93 -15.14
N ASP A 226 -4.42 -20.78 -14.27
CA ASP A 226 -4.19 -22.23 -14.26
C ASP A 226 -4.68 -22.91 -15.56
N LEU A 227 -5.88 -22.54 -16.05
CA LEU A 227 -6.41 -23.06 -17.32
C LEU A 227 -5.54 -22.65 -18.52
N LYS A 228 -4.97 -21.44 -18.49
CA LYS A 228 -4.07 -20.95 -19.54
C LYS A 228 -2.72 -21.66 -19.50
N GLU A 229 -2.16 -21.86 -18.31
CA GLU A 229 -0.89 -22.58 -18.13
C GLU A 229 -0.98 -24.04 -18.59
N LYS A 230 -2.12 -24.70 -18.30
CA LYS A 230 -2.43 -26.05 -18.78
C LYS A 230 -2.78 -26.13 -20.27
N GLY A 231 -2.83 -25.00 -20.96
CA GLY A 231 -3.13 -24.91 -22.40
C GLY A 231 -4.59 -25.20 -22.75
N HIS A 232 -5.50 -25.19 -21.77
CA HIS A 232 -6.93 -25.41 -22.00
C HIS A 232 -7.60 -24.20 -22.65
N VAL A 233 -7.07 -22.99 -22.43
CA VAL A 233 -7.56 -21.74 -23.02
C VAL A 233 -6.40 -20.85 -23.44
N LYS A 234 -6.55 -20.06 -24.51
CA LYS A 234 -5.51 -19.15 -25.01
C LYS A 234 -5.68 -17.75 -24.42
N ASN A 235 -6.93 -17.29 -24.31
CA ASN A 235 -7.27 -15.98 -23.81
C ASN A 235 -8.61 -16.02 -23.03
N ILE A 236 -8.99 -14.89 -22.43
CA ILE A 236 -10.23 -14.81 -21.64
C ILE A 236 -11.50 -14.95 -22.50
N HIS A 237 -11.42 -14.63 -23.80
CA HIS A 237 -12.54 -14.80 -24.72
C HIS A 237 -12.91 -16.28 -24.87
N ASP A 238 -11.94 -17.21 -24.88
CA ASP A 238 -12.23 -18.66 -24.93
C ASP A 238 -13.06 -19.12 -23.72
N VAL A 239 -12.75 -18.59 -22.53
CA VAL A 239 -13.52 -18.88 -21.30
C VAL A 239 -14.94 -18.34 -21.40
N LEU A 240 -15.08 -17.10 -21.89
CA LEU A 240 -16.38 -16.47 -22.07
C LEU A 240 -17.24 -17.23 -23.08
N MET A 241 -16.67 -17.66 -24.20
CA MET A 241 -17.39 -18.45 -25.21
C MET A 241 -17.85 -19.80 -24.67
N VAL A 242 -16.98 -20.54 -23.98
CA VAL A 242 -17.37 -21.82 -23.35
C VAL A 242 -18.47 -21.63 -22.31
N GLY A 243 -18.41 -20.56 -21.52
CA GLY A 243 -19.46 -20.22 -20.56
C GLY A 243 -20.78 -19.84 -21.24
N ILE A 244 -20.73 -19.06 -22.32
CA ILE A 244 -21.91 -18.69 -23.13
C ILE A 244 -22.52 -19.93 -23.78
N ASP A 245 -21.71 -20.80 -24.38
CA ASP A 245 -22.16 -22.04 -25.01
C ASP A 245 -22.82 -22.96 -23.98
N GLY A 246 -22.23 -23.10 -22.80
CA GLY A 246 -22.82 -23.86 -21.68
C GLY A 246 -24.16 -23.29 -21.19
N LEU A 247 -24.32 -21.96 -21.20
CA LEU A 247 -25.58 -21.29 -20.87
C LEU A 247 -26.65 -21.47 -21.97
N ILE A 248 -26.25 -21.54 -23.24
CA ILE A 248 -27.14 -21.75 -24.39
C ILE A 248 -27.60 -23.20 -24.47
N GLU A 249 -26.70 -24.15 -24.24
CA GLU A 249 -26.97 -25.60 -24.30
C GLU A 249 -27.69 -26.14 -23.05
N GLY A 250 -27.88 -25.30 -22.03
CA GLY A 250 -28.67 -25.63 -20.85
C GLY A 250 -27.95 -26.59 -19.90
N LEU A 251 -26.73 -26.23 -19.49
CA LEU A 251 -26.18 -26.71 -18.21
C LEU A 251 -26.99 -26.19 -17.02
#